data_AF-A0LG78-F1
#
_entry.id   AF-A0LG78-F1
#
_cell.length_a   1.000
_cell.length_b   1.000
_cell.length_c   1.000
_cell.angle_alpha   90.00
_cell.angle_beta   90.00
_cell.angle_gamma   90.00
#
_symmetry.space_group_name_H-M   'P 1'
#
loop_
_entity.id
_entity.type
_entity.pdbx_description
1 polymer ?
#
loop_
_entity_poly.entity_id
_entity_poly.type
_entity_poly.pdbx_seq_one_letter_code
_entity_poly.pdbx_strand_id
1 'polypeptide(L)'
;MLIQKGKMAENRLFRGKVVLVYMMNAAPEFSGGIAICDPVLEDNNGRCFVVGTVPNMFDDWSSGQTVGVALDQIAHYLEFSSEQEFLDKSSFWNQGNAAN
;
A
#
# COMPACT_ATOMS: atom_id res chain seq x y z
N MET A 1 -19.75 -14.05 30.05
CA MET A 1 -20.37 -13.57 28.80
C MET A 1 -19.25 -13.49 27.77
N LEU A 2 -19.17 -14.51 26.91
CA LEU A 2 -18.15 -14.62 25.87
C LEU A 2 -18.45 -13.56 24.81
N ILE A 3 -17.63 -12.51 24.74
CA ILE A 3 -17.65 -11.59 23.61
C ILE A 3 -17.21 -12.42 22.41
N GLN A 4 -18.19 -12.84 21.60
CA GLN A 4 -17.92 -13.45 20.32
C GLN A 4 -17.09 -12.43 19.54
N LYS A 5 -15.81 -12.76 19.29
CA LYS A 5 -14.99 -12.14 18.26
C LYS A 5 -15.65 -12.46 16.92
N GLY A 6 -16.76 -11.79 16.65
CA GLY A 6 -17.46 -11.85 15.38
C GLY A 6 -16.52 -11.29 14.34
N LYS A 7 -15.82 -12.21 13.66
CA LYS A 7 -15.42 -12.15 12.25
C LYS A 7 -15.47 -10.71 11.71
N MET A 8 -14.40 -9.95 11.95
CA MET A 8 -14.04 -8.84 11.07
C MET A 8 -13.90 -9.50 9.69
N ALA A 9 -14.97 -9.49 8.89
CA ALA A 9 -14.78 -9.58 7.46
C ALA A 9 -13.99 -8.31 7.15
N GLU A 10 -12.67 -8.45 7.17
CA GLU A 10 -11.72 -7.36 7.04
C GLU A 10 -12.18 -6.57 5.82
N ASN A 11 -12.47 -5.28 6.01
CA ASN A 11 -12.98 -4.41 4.96
C ASN A 11 -11.84 -4.09 3.99
N ARG A 12 -11.38 -5.14 3.31
CA ARG A 12 -10.24 -5.19 2.42
C ARG A 12 -10.77 -4.98 1.03
N LEU A 13 -10.50 -3.80 0.49
CA LEU A 13 -10.70 -3.52 -0.93
C LEU A 13 -9.80 -4.39 -1.80
N PHE A 14 -8.62 -4.72 -1.29
CA PHE A 14 -7.58 -5.44 -1.99
C PHE A 14 -7.44 -6.86 -1.47
N ARG A 15 -7.13 -7.78 -2.39
CA ARG A 15 -6.84 -9.18 -2.08
C ARG A 15 -5.35 -9.41 -1.84
N GLY A 16 -4.50 -8.56 -2.40
CA GLY A 16 -3.06 -8.57 -2.20
C GLY A 16 -2.66 -8.27 -0.75
N LYS A 17 -1.53 -8.85 -0.31
CA LYS A 17 -0.87 -8.51 0.95
C LYS A 17 -0.12 -7.18 0.87
N VAL A 18 0.32 -6.80 -0.33
CA VAL A 18 0.93 -5.51 -0.61
C VAL A 18 0.23 -4.88 -1.80
N VAL A 19 -0.05 -3.59 -1.70
CA VAL A 19 -0.63 -2.81 -2.80
C VAL A 19 0.26 -1.61 -3.08
N LEU A 20 0.72 -1.49 -4.32
CA LEU A 20 1.42 -0.29 -4.79
C LEU A 20 0.41 0.64 -5.43
N VAL A 21 0.20 1.82 -4.84
CA VAL A 21 -0.75 2.82 -5.33
C VAL A 21 -0.04 3.99 -5.99
N TYR A 22 -0.54 4.42 -7.14
CA TYR A 22 -0.08 5.61 -7.83
C TYR A 22 -1.12 6.71 -7.67
N MET A 23 -0.70 7.86 -7.15
CA MET A 23 -1.61 8.97 -6.85
C MET A 23 -1.74 9.94 -8.03
N MET A 24 -2.93 10.51 -8.19
CA MET A 24 -3.13 11.67 -9.07
C MET A 24 -2.36 12.87 -8.51
N ASN A 25 -1.58 13.54 -9.34
CA ASN A 25 -0.79 14.72 -8.97
C ASN A 25 0.09 14.51 -7.72
N ALA A 26 0.74 13.34 -7.62
CA ALA A 26 1.63 13.01 -6.52
C ALA A 26 2.71 14.08 -6.32
N ALA A 27 3.04 14.39 -5.07
CA ALA A 27 4.24 15.17 -4.76
C ALA A 27 5.48 14.41 -5.26
N PRO A 28 6.57 15.10 -5.64
CA PRO A 28 7.76 14.46 -6.23
C PRO A 28 8.31 13.29 -5.42
N GLU A 29 8.27 13.39 -4.09
CA GLU A 29 8.70 12.34 -3.15
C GLU A 29 7.87 11.05 -3.23
N PHE A 30 6.66 11.10 -3.81
CA PHE A 30 5.78 9.95 -3.98
C PHE A 30 5.52 9.60 -5.46
N SER A 31 6.33 10.12 -6.39
CA SER A 31 6.15 9.87 -7.82
C SER A 31 6.31 8.39 -8.20
N GLY A 32 7.06 7.62 -7.40
CA GLY A 32 7.23 6.17 -7.55
C GLY A 32 6.04 5.34 -7.04
N GLY A 33 5.01 5.99 -6.51
CA GLY A 33 3.90 5.33 -5.82
C GLY A 33 4.21 5.02 -4.36
N ILE A 34 3.19 4.58 -3.64
CA ILE A 34 3.29 4.19 -2.22
C ILE A 34 2.91 2.72 -2.11
N ALA A 35 3.80 1.90 -1.55
CA ALA A 35 3.50 0.52 -1.21
C ALA A 35 2.85 0.46 0.18
N ILE A 36 1.76 -0.30 0.30
CA ILE A 36 0.97 -0.44 1.52
C ILE A 36 0.83 -1.94 1.83
N CYS A 37 1.41 -2.39 2.94
CA CYS A 37 1.21 -3.73 3.48
C CYS A 37 -0.11 -3.83 4.25
N ASP A 38 -0.75 -4.99 4.14
CA ASP A 38 -2.00 -5.36 4.79
C ASP A 38 -3.09 -4.26 4.74
N PRO A 39 -3.41 -3.75 3.53
CA PRO A 39 -4.25 -2.57 3.39
C PRO A 39 -5.69 -2.84 3.85
N VAL A 40 -6.23 -1.90 4.61
CA VAL A 40 -7.63 -1.86 5.06
C VAL A 40 -8.28 -0.55 4.65
N LEU A 41 -9.61 -0.55 4.53
CA LEU A 41 -10.37 0.67 4.34
C LEU A 41 -10.76 1.30 5.68
N GLU A 42 -10.45 2.58 5.84
CA GLU A 42 -10.87 3.39 6.98
C GLU A 42 -11.63 4.63 6.49
N ASP A 43 -12.79 4.89 7.09
CA ASP A 43 -13.47 6.18 6.93
C ASP A 43 -12.96 7.15 7.99
N ASN A 44 -12.50 8.32 7.54
CA ASN A 44 -12.13 9.41 8.41
C ASN A 44 -12.84 10.69 7.96
N ASN A 45 -13.85 11.08 8.73
CA ASN A 45 -14.68 12.26 8.50
C ASN A 45 -15.36 12.27 7.11
N GLY A 46 -15.90 11.13 6.68
CA GLY A 46 -16.62 10.99 5.40
C GLY A 46 -15.70 10.89 4.19
N ARG A 47 -14.39 10.73 4.40
CA ARG A 47 -13.42 10.42 3.35
C ARG A 47 -12.81 9.05 3.63
N CYS A 48 -12.81 8.20 2.61
CA CYS A 48 -12.29 6.84 2.69
C CYS A 48 -10.80 6.80 2.35
N PHE A 49 -10.02 6.11 3.17
CA PHE A 49 -8.59 5.92 3.04
C PHE A 49 -8.25 4.44 2.94
N VAL A 50 -7.27 4.14 2.12
CA VAL A 50 -6.52 2.88 2.15
C VAL A 50 -5.41 3.07 3.17
N VAL A 51 -5.50 2.37 4.30
CA VAL A 51 -4.58 2.47 5.42
C VAL A 51 -3.81 1.17 5.58
N GLY A 52 -2.53 1.27 5.90
CA GLY A 52 -1.69 0.12 6.22
C GLY A 52 -0.30 0.60 6.64
N THR A 53 0.70 -0.24 6.44
CA THR A 53 2.09 0.08 6.81
C THR A 53 2.96 0.11 5.57
N VAL A 54 3.86 1.08 5.46
CA VAL A 54 4.88 1.07 4.42
C VAL A 54 5.82 -0.11 4.67
N PRO A 55 6.12 -0.95 3.67
CA PRO A 55 7.00 -2.09 3.87
C PRO A 55 8.36 -1.66 4.41
N ASN A 56 8.84 -2.34 5.46
CA ASN A 56 10.08 -2.01 6.17
C ASN A 56 11.33 -2.53 5.43
N MET A 57 11.41 -2.28 4.12
CA MET A 57 12.31 -3.00 3.21
C MET A 57 13.24 -2.07 2.42
N PHE A 58 12.92 -0.78 2.37
CA PHE A 58 13.75 0.24 1.75
C PHE A 58 14.35 1.13 2.83
N ASP A 59 15.58 1.63 2.57
CA ASP A 59 16.21 2.67 3.36
C ASP A 59 15.59 4.03 3.01
N ASP A 60 14.27 4.11 3.18
CA ASP A 60 13.44 5.28 2.91
C ASP A 60 12.88 5.83 4.22
N TRP A 61 12.68 7.14 4.28
CA TRP A 61 12.22 7.85 5.49
C TRP A 61 10.82 7.40 5.94
N SER A 62 10.02 6.86 5.01
CA SER A 62 8.65 6.41 5.26
C SER A 62 8.56 4.93 5.70
N SER A 63 9.67 4.21 5.66
CA SER A 63 9.76 2.77 5.93
C SER A 63 9.21 2.40 7.31
N GLY A 64 8.31 1.42 7.37
CA GLY A 64 7.68 0.94 8.60
C GLY A 64 6.64 1.89 9.21
N GLN A 65 6.38 3.06 8.62
CA GLN A 65 5.36 3.99 9.10
C GLN A 65 3.96 3.56 8.67
N THR A 66 2.96 3.90 9.48
CA THR A 66 1.56 3.84 9.05
C THR A 66 1.33 4.89 7.97
N VAL A 67 0.67 4.50 6.88
CA VAL A 67 0.31 5.38 5.78
C VAL A 67 -1.17 5.26 5.47
N GLY A 68 -1.78 6.39 5.13
CA GLY A 68 -3.16 6.47 4.66
C GLY A 68 -3.22 7.22 3.33
N VAL A 69 -3.67 6.54 2.27
CA VAL A 69 -3.87 7.15 0.96
C VAL A 69 -5.36 7.27 0.72
N ALA A 70 -5.84 8.48 0.45
CA ALA A 70 -7.25 8.67 0.16
C ALA A 70 -7.64 7.92 -1.12
N LEU A 71 -8.72 7.14 -1.04
CA LEU A 71 -9.14 6.25 -2.13
C LEU A 71 -9.46 7.02 -3.41
N ASP A 72 -9.99 8.23 -3.27
CA ASP A 72 -10.33 9.15 -4.36
C ASP A 72 -9.13 9.83 -5.02
N GLN A 73 -7.90 9.62 -4.51
CA GLN A 73 -6.66 10.14 -5.08
C GLN A 73 -5.86 9.06 -5.83
N ILE A 74 -6.30 7.80 -5.80
CA ILE A 74 -5.60 6.70 -6.46
C ILE A 74 -5.93 6.73 -7.95
N ALA A 75 -4.91 6.89 -8.80
CA ALA A 75 -5.04 6.84 -10.25
C ALA A 75 -5.10 5.38 -10.76
N HIS A 76 -4.22 4.53 -10.25
CA HIS A 76 -4.18 3.09 -10.52
C HIS A 76 -3.36 2.38 -9.43
N TYR A 77 -3.48 1.05 -9.36
CA TYR A 77 -2.80 0.24 -8.36
C TYR A 77 -2.32 -1.10 -8.93
N LEU A 78 -1.34 -1.70 -8.25
CA LEU A 78 -0.90 -3.08 -8.47
C LEU A 78 -1.04 -3.84 -7.15
N GLU A 79 -1.53 -5.07 -7.23
CA GLU A 79 -1.65 -5.97 -6.09
C GLU A 79 -0.59 -7.07 -6.15
N PHE A 80 -0.02 -7.39 -4.99
CA PHE A 80 0.95 -8.46 -4.82
C PHE A 80 0.47 -9.39 -3.72
N SER A 81 0.60 -10.69 -3.96
CA SER A 81 0.09 -11.73 -3.06
C SER A 81 0.97 -11.91 -1.83
N SER A 82 2.21 -11.42 -1.88
CA SER A 82 3.19 -11.46 -0.78
C SER A 82 4.18 -10.30 -0.89
N GLU A 83 4.84 -9.97 0.21
CA GLU A 83 5.96 -9.01 0.22
C GLU A 83 7.10 -9.48 -0.69
N GLN A 84 7.39 -10.79 -0.73
CA GLN A 84 8.43 -11.35 -1.61
C GLN A 84 8.11 -11.09 -3.08
N GLU A 85 6.86 -11.30 -3.52
CA GLU A 85 6.46 -11.03 -4.90
C GLU A 85 6.67 -9.54 -5.27
N PHE A 86 6.33 -8.66 -4.35
CA PHE A 86 6.57 -7.23 -4.51
C PHE A 86 8.06 -6.91 -4.63
N LEU A 87 8.91 -7.51 -3.78
CA LEU A 87 10.36 -7.34 -3.84
C LEU A 87 10.94 -7.81 -5.16
N ASP A 88 10.60 -9.02 -5.60
CA ASP A 88 11.15 -9.62 -6.83
C ASP A 88 10.85 -8.72 -8.03
N LYS A 89 9.62 -8.21 -8.13
CA LYS A 89 9.17 -7.32 -9.22
C LYS A 89 9.75 -5.90 -9.12
N SER A 90 9.89 -5.36 -7.91
CA SER A 90 10.49 -4.03 -7.70
C SER A 90 12.00 -4.04 -7.98
N SER A 91 12.69 -5.11 -7.60
CA SER A 91 14.11 -5.32 -7.87
C SER A 91 14.39 -5.40 -9.38
N PHE A 92 13.52 -6.10 -10.11
CA PHE A 92 13.58 -6.19 -11.57
C PHE A 92 13.43 -4.81 -12.23
N TRP A 93 12.49 -4.00 -11.74
CA TRP A 93 12.30 -2.61 -12.18
C TRP A 93 13.54 -1.73 -11.94
N ASN A 94 14.15 -1.83 -10.76
CA ASN A 94 15.34 -1.06 -10.41
C ASN A 94 16.57 -1.45 -11.26
N GLN A 95 16.72 -2.73 -11.61
CA GLN A 95 17.80 -3.18 -12.50
C GLN A 95 17.60 -2.73 -13.96
N GLY A 96 16.36 -2.65 -14.45
CA GLY A 96 16.05 -2.16 -15.79
C GLY A 96 16.33 -0.66 -15.99
N ASN A 97 16.21 0.15 -14.93
CA ASN A 97 16.46 1.59 -14.97
C ASN A 97 17.94 1.97 -14.70
N ALA A 98 18.74 1.08 -14.12
CA ALA A 98 20.19 1.31 -13.94
C ALA A 98 21.01 1.01 -15.21
N ALA A 99 20.40 0.40 -16.23
CA ALA A 99 21.02 0.05 -17.49
C ALA A 99 20.74 1.05 -18.64
N ASN A 100 20.05 2.16 -18.36
CA ASN A 100 19.76 3.24 -19.31
C ASN A 100 20.40 4.56 -18.88
#